data_AF-A0A7W0NJV1-F1
#
_entry.id   AF-A0A7W0NJV1-F1
#
_cell.length_a   1.000
_cell.length_b   1.000
_cell.length_c   1.000
_cell.angle_alpha   90.00
_cell.angle_beta   90.00
_cell.angle_gamma   90.00
#
_symmetry.space_group_name_H-M   'P 1'
#
loop_
_entity.id
_entity.type
_entity.pdbx_description
1 polymer ?
#
loop_
_entity_poly.entity_id
_entity_poly.type
_entity_poly.pdbx_seq_one_letter_code
_entity_poly.pdbx_strand_id
1 'polypeptide(L)'
;VGAAGAAFRERRYVRPPLRTAEGLRLGAVATAMLDVSDGIAVDAGHIARRSGCRLAIQLERVPRAGQIADLGFGEDFELLATTADPLDFSVVGCCEEGEGVALTLAGEPFELPGYEHFRS
;
A
#
# COMPACT_ATOMS: atom_id res chain seq x y z
N VAL A 1 6.28 -0.98 -4.45
CA VAL A 1 5.18 -0.06 -4.80
C VAL A 1 5.74 1.20 -5.48
N GLY A 2 4.98 1.87 -6.33
CA GLY A 2 5.36 3.07 -7.09
C GLY A 2 6.09 2.81 -8.41
N ALA A 3 6.23 1.56 -8.85
CA ALA A 3 6.91 1.23 -10.10
C ALA A 3 6.06 1.61 -11.32
N ALA A 4 4.75 1.36 -11.26
CA ALA A 4 3.82 1.74 -12.31
C ALA A 4 3.73 3.26 -12.47
N GLY A 5 3.60 4.00 -11.36
CA GLY A 5 3.59 5.46 -11.36
C GLY A 5 4.89 6.07 -11.94
N ALA A 6 6.06 5.51 -11.57
CA ALA A 6 7.36 5.88 -12.14
C ALA A 6 7.40 5.68 -13.67
N ALA A 7 7.00 4.51 -14.14
CA ALA A 7 6.95 4.19 -15.57
C ALA A 7 6.00 5.12 -16.33
N PHE A 8 4.81 5.39 -15.77
CA PHE A 8 3.81 6.25 -16.39
C PHE A 8 4.34 7.67 -16.62
N ARG A 9 5.02 8.28 -15.64
CA ARG A 9 5.63 9.61 -15.81
C ARG A 9 6.66 9.65 -16.93
N GLU A 10 7.37 8.54 -17.13
CA GLU A 10 8.34 8.39 -18.21
C GLU A 10 7.73 7.93 -19.53
N ARG A 11 6.39 7.83 -19.62
CA ARG A 11 5.65 7.32 -20.78
C ARG A 11 6.06 5.89 -21.16
N ARG A 12 6.38 5.09 -20.15
CA ARG A 12 6.69 3.66 -20.24
C ARG A 12 5.60 2.84 -19.56
N TYR A 13 5.64 1.55 -19.83
CA TYR A 13 4.85 0.55 -19.13
C TYR A 13 5.78 -0.45 -18.46
N VAL A 14 5.41 -0.90 -17.26
CA VAL A 14 6.10 -1.97 -16.56
C VAL A 14 5.09 -3.08 -16.30
N ARG A 15 5.49 -4.32 -16.59
CA ARG A 15 4.66 -5.47 -16.28
C ARG A 15 4.67 -5.69 -14.75
N PRO A 16 3.52 -5.68 -14.07
CA PRO A 16 3.49 -5.88 -12.63
C PRO A 16 3.94 -7.31 -12.25
N PRO A 17 4.52 -7.49 -11.05
CA PRO A 17 4.94 -8.79 -10.57
C PRO A 17 3.73 -9.71 -10.29
N LEU A 18 3.94 -11.02 -10.42
CA LEU A 18 2.97 -12.02 -9.95
C LEU A 18 3.38 -12.47 -8.53
N ARG A 19 2.66 -12.01 -7.51
CA ARG A 19 2.96 -12.25 -6.09
C ARG A 19 2.31 -13.50 -5.50
N THR A 20 2.10 -14.54 -6.31
CA THR A 20 1.32 -15.72 -5.88
C THR A 20 2.02 -16.49 -4.76
N ALA A 21 3.34 -16.67 -4.83
CA ALA A 21 4.08 -17.39 -3.80
C ALA A 21 4.11 -16.61 -2.49
N GLU A 22 4.35 -15.30 -2.56
CA GLU A 22 4.32 -14.39 -1.41
C GLU A 22 2.92 -14.31 -0.80
N GLY A 23 1.88 -14.30 -1.62
CA GLY A 23 0.48 -14.32 -1.18
C GLY A 23 0.11 -15.59 -0.44
N LEU A 24 0.60 -16.76 -0.86
CA LEU A 24 0.41 -18.01 -0.12
C LEU A 24 1.14 -17.98 1.22
N ARG A 25 2.36 -17.43 1.27
CA ARG A 25 3.14 -17.32 2.52
C ARG A 25 2.47 -16.36 3.51
N LEU A 26 2.11 -15.15 3.05
CA LEU A 26 1.43 -14.16 3.88
C LEU A 26 0.05 -14.64 4.31
N GLY A 27 -0.72 -15.28 3.42
CA GLY A 27 -2.06 -15.79 3.73
C GLY A 27 -2.11 -16.79 4.89
N ALA A 28 -0.99 -17.45 5.21
CA ALA A 28 -0.91 -18.34 6.37
C ALA A 28 -0.83 -17.61 7.72
N VAL A 29 -0.41 -16.34 7.74
CA VAL A 29 -0.17 -15.53 8.96
C VAL A 29 -0.95 -14.21 8.98
N ALA A 30 -1.51 -13.78 7.85
CA ALA A 30 -2.23 -12.51 7.72
C ALA A 30 -3.63 -12.59 8.32
N THR A 31 -4.03 -11.51 9.00
CA THR A 31 -5.40 -11.29 9.49
C THR A 31 -6.27 -10.58 8.45
N ALA A 32 -5.66 -9.75 7.59
CA ALA A 32 -6.27 -9.16 6.40
C ALA A 32 -5.18 -8.97 5.33
N MET A 33 -5.54 -9.09 4.06
CA MET A 33 -4.63 -8.92 2.93
C MET A 33 -5.40 -8.56 1.66
N LEU A 34 -4.77 -7.77 0.80
CA LEU A 34 -5.18 -7.49 -0.57
C LEU A 34 -3.96 -7.15 -1.43
N ASP A 35 -4.15 -7.06 -2.74
CA ASP A 35 -3.19 -6.46 -3.66
C ASP A 35 -3.38 -4.94 -3.77
N VAL A 36 -2.30 -4.21 -4.05
CA VAL A 36 -2.28 -2.75 -4.20
C VAL A 36 -2.51 -2.41 -5.68
N SER A 37 -3.77 -2.12 -6.03
CA SER A 37 -4.19 -1.77 -7.40
C SER A 37 -4.52 -0.28 -7.57
N ASP A 38 -5.04 0.37 -6.52
CA ASP A 38 -5.56 1.75 -6.60
C ASP A 38 -4.64 2.75 -5.86
N GLY A 39 -3.51 2.24 -5.38
CA GLY A 39 -2.52 2.98 -4.60
C GLY A 39 -2.67 2.70 -3.11
N ILE A 40 -1.54 2.79 -2.39
CA ILE A 40 -1.44 2.27 -1.02
C ILE A 40 -2.46 2.91 -0.07
N ALA A 41 -2.81 4.19 -0.27
CA ALA A 41 -3.75 4.91 0.57
C ALA A 41 -5.19 4.37 0.45
N VAL A 42 -5.66 4.18 -0.78
CA VAL A 42 -7.03 3.72 -1.09
C VAL A 42 -7.21 2.29 -0.58
N ASP A 43 -6.26 1.43 -0.95
CA ASP A 43 -6.29 0.01 -0.61
C ASP A 43 -6.13 -0.23 0.90
N ALA A 44 -5.26 0.51 1.58
CA ALA A 44 -5.20 0.51 3.05
C ALA A 44 -6.54 0.93 3.66
N GLY A 45 -7.24 1.90 3.05
CA GLY A 45 -8.57 2.32 3.47
C GLY A 45 -9.61 1.22 3.38
N HIS A 46 -9.50 0.31 2.41
CA HIS A 46 -10.36 -0.86 2.31
C HIS A 46 -10.14 -1.85 3.45
N ILE A 47 -8.89 -2.12 3.83
CA ILE A 47 -8.58 -2.94 5.02
C ILE A 47 -9.12 -2.25 6.27
N ALA A 48 -8.73 -1.00 6.52
CA ALA A 48 -9.13 -0.23 7.70
C ALA A 48 -10.65 -0.25 7.92
N ARG A 49 -11.41 0.08 6.88
CA ARG A 49 -12.88 0.11 6.93
C ARG A 49 -13.50 -1.26 7.18
N ARG A 50 -13.00 -2.33 6.57
CA ARG A 50 -13.56 -3.68 6.74
C ARG A 50 -13.15 -4.32 8.06
N SER A 51 -12.00 -3.94 8.59
CA SER A 51 -11.46 -4.45 9.86
C SER A 51 -11.86 -3.62 11.07
N GLY A 52 -12.44 -2.43 10.88
CA GLY A 52 -12.87 -1.56 11.98
C GLY A 52 -11.70 -0.98 12.78
N CYS A 53 -10.61 -0.64 12.11
CA CYS A 53 -9.41 -0.08 12.72
C CYS A 53 -8.85 1.09 11.90
N ARG A 54 -7.85 1.79 12.47
CA ARG A 54 -7.00 2.72 11.74
C ARG A 54 -5.75 2.00 11.25
N LEU A 55 -5.30 2.27 10.03
CA LEU A 55 -3.96 1.91 9.58
C LEU A 55 -3.05 3.14 9.62
N ALA A 56 -2.00 3.09 10.45
CA ALA A 56 -0.96 4.10 10.52
C ALA A 56 0.25 3.63 9.70
N ILE A 57 0.52 4.27 8.56
CA ILE A 57 1.56 3.90 7.60
C ILE A 57 2.65 4.97 7.57
N GLN A 58 3.90 4.52 7.64
CA GLN A 58 5.10 5.34 7.57
C GLN A 58 5.69 5.21 6.15
N LEU A 59 5.48 6.22 5.32
CA LEU A 59 5.80 6.18 3.89
C LEU A 59 7.30 5.99 3.62
N GLU A 60 8.18 6.46 4.52
CA GLU A 60 9.62 6.22 4.42
C GLU A 60 10.02 4.75 4.58
N ARG A 61 9.17 3.92 5.17
CA ARG A 61 9.41 2.47 5.36
C ARG A 61 8.88 1.63 4.19
N VAL A 62 8.06 2.21 3.31
CA VAL A 62 7.46 1.48 2.18
C VAL A 62 8.52 1.18 1.13
N PRO A 63 8.77 -0.11 0.78
CA PRO A 63 9.66 -0.45 -0.32
C PRO A 63 9.14 0.14 -1.64
N ARG A 64 9.92 1.07 -2.21
CA ARG A 64 9.52 1.87 -3.38
C ARG A 64 10.52 1.83 -4.52
N ALA A 65 10.00 1.83 -5.74
CA ALA A 65 10.77 1.87 -6.99
C ALA A 65 10.70 3.24 -7.72
N GLY A 66 10.06 4.23 -7.09
CA GLY A 66 9.83 5.58 -7.62
C GLY A 66 9.85 6.63 -6.52
N GLN A 67 9.31 7.81 -6.78
CA GLN A 67 9.15 8.91 -5.80
C GLN A 67 7.95 8.63 -4.87
N ILE A 68 7.87 9.33 -3.73
CA ILE A 68 6.77 9.13 -2.75
C ILE A 68 5.39 9.32 -3.40
N ALA A 69 5.24 10.32 -4.27
CA ALA A 69 3.99 10.58 -4.99
C ALA A 69 3.49 9.37 -5.81
N ASP A 70 4.39 8.46 -6.20
CA ASP A 70 4.05 7.31 -7.05
C ASP A 70 3.29 6.23 -6.29
N LEU A 71 3.37 6.25 -4.97
CA LEU A 71 2.66 5.32 -4.10
C LEU A 71 1.14 5.52 -4.15
N GLY A 72 0.67 6.69 -4.59
CA GLY A 72 -0.74 7.01 -4.79
C GLY A 72 -1.28 6.64 -6.17
N PHE A 73 -0.43 6.20 -7.11
CA PHE A 73 -0.83 5.89 -8.48
C PHE A 73 -1.60 4.57 -8.60
N GLY A 74 -1.14 3.52 -7.90
CA GLY A 74 -1.67 2.17 -8.05
C GLY A 74 -0.97 1.37 -9.14
N GLU A 75 -1.67 0.37 -9.69
CA GLU A 75 -1.23 -0.58 -10.72
C GLU A 75 0.07 -1.37 -10.41
N ASP A 76 0.50 -1.36 -9.15
CA ASP A 76 1.71 -2.07 -8.74
C ASP A 76 1.46 -3.56 -8.52
N PHE A 77 0.24 -3.95 -8.13
CA PHE A 77 -0.17 -5.32 -7.78
C PHE A 77 0.79 -5.99 -6.77
N GLU A 78 1.41 -5.18 -5.92
CA GLU A 78 2.13 -5.63 -4.74
C GLU A 78 1.16 -6.03 -3.64
N LEU A 79 1.60 -6.70 -2.59
CA LEU A 79 0.72 -7.12 -1.49
C LEU A 79 0.76 -6.15 -0.32
N LEU A 80 -0.41 -5.88 0.25
CA LEU A 80 -0.56 -5.20 1.55
C LEU A 80 -1.31 -6.13 2.50
N ALA A 81 -0.70 -6.40 3.66
CA ALA A 81 -1.26 -7.31 4.66
C ALA A 81 -1.09 -6.77 6.08
N THR A 82 -1.99 -7.19 6.97
CA THR A 82 -1.88 -7.01 8.42
C THR A 82 -1.61 -8.36 9.06
N THR A 83 -0.68 -8.42 10.01
CA THR A 83 -0.33 -9.66 10.71
C THR A 83 0.38 -9.36 12.02
N ALA A 84 0.33 -10.29 12.97
CA ALA A 84 1.19 -10.29 14.15
C ALA A 84 2.57 -10.90 13.89
N ASP A 85 2.73 -11.70 12.81
CA ASP A 85 3.98 -12.32 12.39
C ASP A 85 4.30 -11.91 10.94
N PRO A 86 5.12 -10.87 10.73
CA PRO A 86 5.43 -10.36 9.40
C PRO A 86 6.36 -11.28 8.60
N LEU A 87 6.84 -12.39 9.16
CA LEU A 87 7.88 -13.23 8.56
C LEU A 87 9.12 -12.38 8.19
N ASP A 88 9.54 -12.44 6.94
CA ASP A 88 10.63 -11.68 6.33
C ASP A 88 10.14 -10.46 5.50
N PHE A 89 8.85 -10.14 5.55
CA PHE A 89 8.29 -9.01 4.80
C PHE A 89 8.53 -7.67 5.49
N SER A 90 8.53 -6.60 4.69
CA SER A 90 8.73 -5.24 5.21
C SER A 90 7.53 -4.78 6.03
N VAL A 91 7.77 -4.40 7.28
CA VAL A 91 6.78 -3.73 8.14
C VAL A 91 6.80 -2.24 7.84
N VAL A 92 5.66 -1.72 7.38
CA VAL A 92 5.52 -0.32 6.93
C VAL A 92 4.66 0.54 7.87
N GLY A 93 4.10 -0.04 8.93
CA GLY A 93 3.14 0.62 9.79
C GLY A 93 2.53 -0.33 10.81
N CYS A 94 1.41 0.08 11.41
CA CYS A 94 0.65 -0.71 12.36
C CYS A 94 -0.86 -0.46 12.27
N CYS A 95 -1.63 -1.40 12.83
CA CYS A 95 -3.05 -1.22 13.09
C CYS A 95 -3.24 -0.54 14.45
N GLU A 96 -4.13 0.43 14.52
CA GLU A 96 -4.46 1.18 15.74
C GLU A 96 -5.97 1.21 15.97
N GLU A 97 -6.39 1.50 17.19
CA GLU A 97 -7.79 1.82 17.47
C GLU A 97 -8.21 3.09 16.70
N GLY A 98 -9.41 3.09 16.13
CA GLY A 98 -9.95 4.20 15.35
C GLY A 98 -10.38 3.78 13.94
N GLU A 99 -10.40 4.72 13.01
CA GLU A 99 -10.84 4.52 11.63
C GLU A 99 -9.96 5.23 10.61
N GLY A 100 -9.98 4.75 9.37
CA GLY A 100 -9.32 5.35 8.22
C GLY A 100 -7.81 5.04 8.15
N VAL A 101 -7.10 5.87 7.38
CA VAL A 101 -5.67 5.71 7.14
C VAL A 101 -4.95 6.98 7.57
N ALA A 102 -3.90 6.84 8.37
CA ALA A 102 -2.96 7.91 8.67
C ALA A 102 -1.66 7.63 7.92
N LEU A 103 -1.26 8.54 7.05
CA LEU A 103 0.01 8.47 6.34
C LEU A 103 0.95 9.50 6.94
N THR A 104 2.19 9.08 7.20
CA THR A 104 3.26 9.97 7.65
C THR A 104 4.47 9.84 6.73
N LEU A 105 5.24 10.92 6.60
CA LEU A 105 6.54 10.91 5.97
C LEU A 105 7.53 11.59 6.92
N ALA A 106 8.51 10.83 7.41
CA ALA A 106 9.47 11.30 8.41
C ALA A 106 8.80 11.87 9.68
N GLY A 107 7.70 11.22 10.11
CA GLY A 107 6.92 11.60 11.30
C GLY A 107 5.86 12.67 11.09
N GLU A 108 5.86 13.36 9.94
CA GLU A 108 4.88 14.41 9.64
C GLU A 108 3.70 13.86 8.84
N PRO A 109 2.45 14.29 9.09
CA PRO A 109 1.30 13.92 8.27
C PRO A 109 1.54 14.22 6.79
N PHE A 110 1.17 13.27 5.92
CA PHE A 110 1.40 13.38 4.49
C PHE A 110 0.17 12.95 3.69
N GLU A 111 -0.16 13.68 2.63
CA GLU A 111 -1.22 13.29 1.70
C GLU A 111 -0.61 12.80 0.38
N LEU A 112 -0.96 11.57 -0.02
CA LEU A 112 -0.60 11.08 -1.35
C LEU A 112 -1.55 11.68 -2.39
N PRO A 113 -1.05 12.09 -3.56
CA PRO A 113 -1.92 12.43 -4.68
C PRO A 113 -2.66 11.16 -5.09
N GLY A 114 -3.95 11.06 -4.76
CA GLY A 114 -4.76 9.88 -5.06
C GLY A 114 -5.14 9.78 -6.53
N TYR A 115 -5.15 8.56 -7.06
CA TYR A 115 -5.74 8.25 -8.35
C TYR A 115 -7.28 8.18 -8.22
N GLU A 116 -7.98 9.29 -8.47
CA GLU A 116 -9.45 9.30 -8.56
C GLU A 116 -9.87 9.04 -10.02
N HIS A 117 -10.33 7.83 -10.33
CA HIS A 117 -10.74 7.43 -11.69
C HIS A 117 -11.84 8.33 -12.30
N PHE A 118 -12.75 8.87 -11.48
CA PHE A 118 -13.83 9.76 -11.92
C PHE A 118 -14.28 10.68 -10.78
N ARG A 119 -13.84 11.93 -10.78
CA ARG A 119 -14.63 13.02 -10.17
C ARG A 119 -15.42 13.71 -11.28
N SER A 120 -16.73 13.56 -11.23
CA SER A 120 -17.71 14.46 -11.87
C SER A 120 -17.84 15.75 -11.09
#